data_AF-A0A378TP53-F1
#
_entry.id   AF-A0A378TP53-F1
#
_cell.length_a   1.000
_cell.length_b   1.000
_cell.length_c   1.000
_cell.angle_alpha   90.00
_cell.angle_beta   90.00
_cell.angle_gamma   90.00
#
_symmetry.space_group_name_H-M   'P 1'
#
loop_
_entity.id
_entity.type
_entity.pdbx_description
1 polymer ?
#
loop_
_entity_poly.entity_id
_entity_poly.type
_entity_poly.pdbx_seq_one_letter_code
_entity_poly.pdbx_strand_id
1 'polypeptide(L)'
;MNAAFDTDVLIAGAGPVGLTAALELSRHGVACRVVDPLTDPPQYAKAVGVQPRTLEVFEGMGILADILDQSIPMRGQVVYLNGARVNELELRLPPDVPFGYICIPQYATETVLREHLTRRGVRISRGLAVTGFDQDGDGVTAAVGSERVRARYLIGADGAHSAVRKALGCAFEGGSFEEHYMLGDVEVDWSLPRGYALRAAHQVDGTTDDLLVSIPLPGRGRYRMTMLVPPQLTAGDTPALSDIQTVLDRLSPEPVTARNLRWASVFRISHRIVDSYGTARVFLAGDAAHIHPPTGAQGMNTGIQDAHNLAWKLALAVRGHAADGLLGTYDAERRPVGEEVVGRTVRSARAGIGADSADPDYVMRREAQLLISYAGSPVVAEGAGERAPDATGLHRDSVTGPLRLFTLLNRRAHAVVLYAGAGVADVAALESAADAARNGTYGTAQVFVIAAPDADVADTVLPVIRDTAGDFARAYGAGGVSVFVIRPDGYLGLAARDIAPTAGAGTVAAHLRTTFA
;
A
#
# COMPACT_ATOMS: atom_id res chain seq x y z
N MET A 1 28.93 12.02 22.44
CA MET A 1 29.59 12.08 21.11
C MET A 1 28.67 11.37 20.15
N ASN A 2 28.04 12.04 19.19
CA ASN A 2 27.22 11.36 18.17
C ASN A 2 28.14 10.45 17.37
N ALA A 3 27.90 9.14 17.42
CA ALA A 3 28.55 8.22 16.49
C ALA A 3 28.24 8.69 15.06
N ALA A 4 29.27 8.81 14.22
CA ALA A 4 29.07 9.11 12.81
C ALA A 4 28.28 7.93 12.19
N PHE A 5 27.07 8.19 11.72
CA PHE A 5 26.28 7.24 10.95
C PHE A 5 26.65 7.36 9.47
N ASP A 6 26.77 6.24 8.77
CA ASP A 6 26.97 6.22 7.32
C ASP A 6 25.69 6.63 6.56
N THR A 7 24.52 6.38 7.16
CA THR A 7 23.20 6.73 6.66
C THR A 7 22.18 6.79 7.80
N ASP A 8 21.06 7.50 7.66
CA ASP A 8 20.01 7.43 8.68
C ASP A 8 19.30 6.07 8.63
N VAL A 9 18.91 5.62 7.43
CA VAL A 9 18.21 4.34 7.24
C VAL A 9 18.92 3.46 6.22
N LEU A 10 19.26 2.24 6.60
CA LEU A 10 19.70 1.19 5.68
C LEU A 10 18.48 0.35 5.25
N ILE A 11 18.35 0.05 3.97
CA ILE A 11 17.24 -0.74 3.42
C ILE A 11 17.82 -1.97 2.71
N ALA A 12 17.47 -3.16 3.20
CA ALA A 12 17.84 -4.43 2.59
C ALA A 12 16.74 -4.86 1.61
N GLY A 13 17.06 -4.90 0.32
CA GLY A 13 16.14 -5.25 -0.77
C GLY A 13 15.67 -4.04 -1.58
N ALA A 14 15.79 -4.14 -2.90
CA ALA A 14 15.38 -3.14 -3.89
C ALA A 14 14.19 -3.63 -4.75
N GLY A 15 13.30 -4.43 -4.16
CA GLY A 15 11.97 -4.72 -4.71
C GLY A 15 10.98 -3.55 -4.48
N PRO A 16 9.69 -3.70 -4.85
CA PRO A 16 8.72 -2.60 -4.80
C PRO A 16 8.58 -1.99 -3.39
N VAL A 17 8.70 -2.81 -2.35
CA VAL A 17 8.59 -2.40 -0.94
C VAL A 17 9.79 -1.56 -0.52
N GLY A 18 11.02 -2.04 -0.73
CA GLY A 18 12.23 -1.31 -0.38
C GLY A 18 12.41 -0.02 -1.20
N LEU A 19 12.04 -0.04 -2.48
CA LEU A 19 12.05 1.15 -3.33
C LEU A 19 11.00 2.18 -2.90
N THR A 20 9.81 1.74 -2.47
CA THR A 20 8.80 2.63 -1.87
C THR A 20 9.33 3.27 -0.60
N ALA A 21 9.90 2.46 0.31
CA ALA A 21 10.46 2.95 1.57
C ALA A 21 11.54 4.02 1.32
N ALA A 22 12.47 3.75 0.40
CA ALA A 22 13.52 4.68 0.03
C ALA A 22 12.96 5.99 -0.54
N LEU A 23 11.94 5.91 -1.40
CA LEU A 23 11.36 7.09 -2.04
C LEU A 23 10.60 7.95 -1.03
N GLU A 24 9.85 7.32 -0.13
CA GLU A 24 9.16 8.04 0.95
C GLU A 24 10.13 8.68 1.93
N LEU A 25 11.15 7.95 2.39
CA LEU A 25 12.19 8.50 3.26
C LEU A 25 12.89 9.70 2.60
N SER A 26 13.23 9.58 1.30
CA SER A 26 13.81 10.68 0.53
C SER A 26 12.85 11.86 0.35
N ARG A 27 11.54 11.63 0.15
CA ARG A 27 10.51 12.68 0.13
C ARG A 27 10.41 13.43 1.47
N HIS A 28 10.70 12.76 2.57
CA HIS A 28 10.87 13.36 3.89
C HIS A 28 12.30 13.87 4.15
N GLY A 29 13.25 13.82 3.20
CA GLY A 29 14.61 14.32 3.41
C GLY A 29 15.44 13.49 4.41
N VAL A 30 15.10 12.21 4.60
CA VAL A 30 15.89 11.25 5.39
C VAL A 30 16.92 10.59 4.49
N ALA A 31 18.18 10.55 4.92
CA ALA A 31 19.23 9.88 4.14
C ALA A 31 19.05 8.36 4.20
N CYS A 32 19.00 7.70 3.05
CA CYS A 32 18.91 6.25 2.99
C CYS A 32 19.87 5.62 1.98
N ARG A 33 20.31 4.40 2.31
CA ARG A 33 21.07 3.52 1.43
C ARG A 33 20.26 2.26 1.17
N VAL A 34 20.05 1.93 -0.10
CA VAL A 34 19.39 0.68 -0.52
C VAL A 34 20.46 -0.30 -1.00
N VAL A 35 20.41 -1.53 -0.52
CA VAL A 35 21.29 -2.63 -0.97
C VAL A 35 20.46 -3.79 -1.50
N ASP A 36 20.89 -4.42 -2.58
CA ASP A 36 20.20 -5.57 -3.16
C ASP A 36 21.20 -6.60 -3.70
N PRO A 37 21.02 -7.91 -3.44
CA PRO A 37 21.94 -8.95 -3.90
C PRO A 37 21.96 -9.10 -5.42
N LEU A 38 20.88 -8.74 -6.13
CA LEU A 38 20.81 -8.88 -7.57
C LEU A 38 21.62 -7.78 -8.25
N THR A 39 22.52 -8.16 -9.15
CA THR A 39 23.29 -7.23 -9.99
C THR A 39 22.40 -6.42 -10.93
N ASP A 40 21.26 -7.00 -11.32
CA ASP A 40 20.30 -6.42 -12.24
C ASP A 40 18.86 -6.60 -11.74
N PRO A 41 17.94 -5.66 -12.02
CA PRO A 41 16.54 -5.82 -11.67
C PRO A 41 15.91 -6.97 -12.45
N PRO A 42 15.05 -7.80 -11.80
CA PRO A 42 14.28 -8.83 -12.49
C PRO A 42 13.45 -8.24 -13.64
N GLN A 43 13.46 -8.90 -14.80
CA GLN A 43 12.70 -8.48 -15.98
C GLN A 43 11.33 -9.18 -16.08
N TYR A 44 10.87 -9.78 -14.98
CA TYR A 44 9.67 -10.61 -14.96
C TYR A 44 8.74 -10.26 -13.79
N ALA A 45 7.45 -10.50 -13.98
CA ALA A 45 6.41 -10.01 -13.08
C ALA A 45 5.88 -11.12 -12.15
N LYS A 46 6.34 -11.11 -10.90
CA LYS A 46 5.73 -11.94 -9.84
C LYS A 46 4.38 -11.38 -9.42
N ALA A 47 4.30 -10.06 -9.24
CA ALA A 47 3.06 -9.32 -9.01
C ALA A 47 2.61 -8.53 -10.25
N VAL A 48 1.30 -8.33 -10.40
CA VAL A 48 0.71 -7.61 -11.56
C VAL A 48 -0.46 -6.69 -11.20
N GLY A 49 -1.25 -6.99 -10.17
CA GLY A 49 -2.40 -6.17 -9.79
C GLY A 49 -2.00 -5.06 -8.81
N VAL A 50 -2.50 -3.84 -9.05
CA VAL A 50 -2.38 -2.72 -8.10
C VAL A 50 -3.77 -2.27 -7.67
N GLN A 51 -3.96 -2.17 -6.36
CA GLN A 51 -5.24 -1.83 -5.73
C GLN A 51 -5.45 -0.31 -5.66
N PRO A 52 -6.71 0.16 -5.64
CA PRO A 52 -7.04 1.57 -5.42
C PRO A 52 -6.32 2.20 -4.22
N ARG A 53 -6.21 1.48 -3.09
CA ARG A 53 -5.49 2.02 -1.91
C ARG A 53 -4.04 2.37 -2.22
N THR A 54 -3.36 1.52 -3.00
CA THR A 54 -1.98 1.75 -3.43
C THR A 54 -1.89 2.88 -4.46
N LEU A 55 -2.92 3.10 -5.28
CA LEU A 55 -2.96 4.23 -6.22
C LEU A 55 -3.05 5.58 -5.50
N GLU A 56 -3.75 5.70 -4.35
CA GLU A 56 -3.59 6.94 -3.56
C GLU A 56 -2.20 7.09 -2.98
N VAL A 57 -1.54 5.99 -2.59
CA VAL A 57 -0.19 6.07 -2.07
C VAL A 57 0.73 6.62 -3.17
N PHE A 58 0.61 6.08 -4.39
CA PHE A 58 1.35 6.59 -5.56
C PHE A 58 0.98 8.03 -5.94
N GLU A 59 -0.27 8.44 -5.75
CA GLU A 59 -0.68 9.83 -5.90
C GLU A 59 0.03 10.73 -4.89
N GLY A 60 -0.01 10.37 -3.61
CA GLY A 60 0.66 11.13 -2.56
C GLY A 60 2.17 11.19 -2.77
N MET A 61 2.76 10.12 -3.29
CA MET A 61 4.16 10.04 -3.70
C MET A 61 4.50 10.95 -4.89
N GLY A 62 3.50 11.31 -5.70
CA GLY A 62 3.66 12.08 -6.94
C GLY A 62 4.15 11.24 -8.13
N ILE A 63 3.86 9.94 -8.12
CA ILE A 63 4.28 8.99 -9.18
C ILE A 63 3.12 8.34 -9.93
N LEU A 64 1.88 8.66 -9.56
CA LEU A 64 0.68 8.02 -10.11
C LEU A 64 0.59 8.11 -11.64
N ALA A 65 0.89 9.27 -12.25
CA ALA A 65 0.82 9.42 -13.69
C ALA A 65 1.73 8.43 -14.44
N ASP A 66 3.00 8.34 -14.01
CA ASP A 66 3.98 7.42 -14.60
C ASP A 66 3.57 5.94 -14.40
N ILE A 67 2.90 5.61 -13.28
CA ILE A 67 2.33 4.27 -13.05
C ILE A 67 1.17 4.00 -14.01
N LEU A 68 0.25 4.96 -14.17
CA LEU A 68 -0.93 4.80 -15.01
C LEU A 68 -0.54 4.63 -16.49
N ASP A 69 0.43 5.40 -16.97
CA ASP A 69 0.95 5.34 -18.35
C ASP A 69 1.57 3.97 -18.69
N GLN A 70 2.05 3.23 -17.70
CA GLN A 70 2.60 1.88 -17.87
C GLN A 70 1.60 0.76 -17.55
N SER A 71 0.34 1.10 -17.26
CA SER A 71 -0.67 0.15 -16.80
C SER A 71 -1.81 -0.05 -17.80
N ILE A 72 -2.66 -1.03 -17.52
CA ILE A 72 -3.97 -1.18 -18.17
C ILE A 72 -5.07 -1.33 -17.10
N PRO A 73 -6.33 -0.95 -17.40
CA PRO A 73 -7.42 -1.17 -16.47
C PRO A 73 -7.70 -2.66 -16.27
N MET A 74 -8.02 -3.04 -15.03
CA MET A 74 -8.53 -4.35 -14.66
C MET A 74 -10.03 -4.21 -14.36
N ARG A 75 -10.87 -4.57 -15.32
CA ARG A 75 -12.32 -4.32 -15.31
C ARG A 75 -13.12 -5.42 -14.62
N GLY A 76 -12.65 -6.65 -14.69
CA GLY A 76 -13.45 -7.79 -14.25
C GLY A 76 -12.77 -9.13 -14.43
N GLN A 77 -13.50 -10.18 -14.11
CA GLN A 77 -13.10 -11.57 -14.30
C GLN A 77 -14.25 -12.38 -14.88
N VAL A 78 -13.99 -13.13 -15.95
CA VAL A 78 -14.92 -14.12 -16.49
C VAL A 78 -14.54 -15.50 -15.96
N VAL A 79 -15.54 -16.25 -15.49
CA VAL A 79 -15.35 -17.56 -14.86
C VAL A 79 -15.96 -18.67 -15.71
N TYR A 80 -15.15 -19.66 -16.01
CA TYR A 80 -15.54 -20.91 -16.67
C TYR A 80 -15.35 -22.08 -15.72
N LEU A 81 -16.32 -23.00 -15.70
CA LEU A 81 -16.28 -24.24 -14.96
C LEU A 81 -16.70 -25.38 -15.88
N ASN A 82 -15.87 -26.40 -16.02
CA ASN A 82 -16.11 -27.57 -16.89
C ASN A 82 -16.50 -27.15 -18.32
N GLY A 83 -15.81 -26.13 -18.86
CA GLY A 83 -16.04 -25.59 -20.20
C GLY A 83 -17.25 -24.64 -20.34
N ALA A 84 -18.13 -24.55 -19.33
CA ALA A 84 -19.28 -23.65 -19.34
C ALA A 84 -18.95 -22.31 -18.69
N ARG A 85 -19.43 -21.21 -19.26
CA ARG A 85 -19.36 -19.88 -18.63
C ARG A 85 -20.37 -19.82 -17.49
N VAL A 86 -19.89 -19.69 -16.25
CA VAL A 86 -20.74 -19.76 -15.04
C VAL A 86 -20.87 -18.44 -14.31
N ASN A 87 -19.93 -17.50 -14.49
CA ASN A 87 -19.99 -16.18 -13.84
C ASN A 87 -19.22 -15.11 -14.62
N GLU A 88 -19.58 -13.85 -14.36
CA GLU A 88 -18.83 -12.65 -14.77
C GLU A 88 -18.83 -11.65 -13.60
N LEU A 89 -17.66 -11.39 -13.04
CA LEU A 89 -17.47 -10.44 -11.96
C LEU A 89 -16.98 -9.10 -12.54
N GLU A 90 -17.71 -8.04 -12.26
CA GLU A 90 -17.29 -6.66 -12.53
C GLU A 90 -16.57 -6.09 -11.31
N LEU A 91 -15.36 -5.58 -11.51
CA LEU A 91 -14.56 -4.93 -10.45
C LEU A 91 -14.91 -3.44 -10.37
N ARG A 92 -16.21 -3.16 -10.15
CA ARG A 92 -16.73 -1.79 -10.00
C ARG A 92 -16.61 -1.35 -8.56
N LEU A 93 -16.04 -0.16 -8.37
CA LEU A 93 -15.95 0.47 -7.06
C LEU A 93 -17.07 1.52 -6.91
N PRO A 94 -17.50 1.79 -5.67
CA PRO A 94 -18.41 2.88 -5.39
C PRO A 94 -17.90 4.24 -5.91
N PRO A 95 -18.80 5.18 -6.28
CA PRO A 95 -18.43 6.44 -6.93
C PRO A 95 -17.50 7.37 -6.12
N ASP A 96 -17.44 7.21 -4.80
CA ASP A 96 -16.55 7.97 -3.90
C ASP A 96 -15.09 7.49 -3.94
N VAL A 97 -14.81 6.35 -4.59
CA VAL A 97 -13.45 5.83 -4.73
C VAL A 97 -12.80 6.44 -5.99
N PRO A 98 -11.68 7.17 -5.87
CA PRO A 98 -11.12 7.94 -6.99
C PRO A 98 -10.43 7.07 -8.06
N PHE A 99 -10.13 5.81 -7.76
CA PHE A 99 -9.33 4.94 -8.62
C PHE A 99 -9.97 3.57 -8.84
N GLY A 100 -9.86 3.07 -10.08
CA GLY A 100 -10.16 1.68 -10.42
C GLY A 100 -8.97 0.74 -10.21
N TYR A 101 -9.20 -0.56 -10.39
CA TYR A 101 -8.15 -1.56 -10.40
C TYR A 101 -7.31 -1.47 -11.68
N ILE A 102 -5.99 -1.67 -11.57
CA ILE A 102 -5.09 -1.72 -12.72
C ILE A 102 -4.20 -2.96 -12.71
N CYS A 103 -3.74 -3.35 -13.90
CA CYS A 103 -2.64 -4.30 -14.07
C CYS A 103 -1.41 -3.59 -14.59
N ILE A 104 -0.29 -3.74 -13.88
CA ILE A 104 1.04 -3.28 -14.24
C ILE A 104 2.05 -4.36 -13.82
N PRO A 105 2.94 -4.83 -14.70
CA PRO A 105 3.98 -5.78 -14.33
C PRO A 105 4.88 -5.22 -13.22
N GLN A 106 5.23 -6.03 -12.22
CA GLN A 106 6.07 -5.58 -11.10
C GLN A 106 7.34 -4.83 -11.53
N TYR A 107 8.06 -5.30 -12.56
CA TYR A 107 9.28 -4.64 -13.04
C TYR A 107 9.03 -3.22 -13.58
N ALA A 108 7.82 -2.94 -14.09
CA ALA A 108 7.44 -1.60 -14.54
C ALA A 108 7.20 -0.67 -13.34
N THR A 109 6.50 -1.15 -12.31
CA THR A 109 6.37 -0.44 -11.02
C THR A 109 7.74 -0.13 -10.41
N GLU A 110 8.63 -1.13 -10.35
CA GLU A 110 10.00 -0.96 -9.86
C GLU A 110 10.79 0.05 -10.72
N THR A 111 10.59 0.06 -12.03
CA THR A 111 11.26 1.02 -12.93
C THR A 111 10.84 2.44 -12.64
N VAL A 112 9.53 2.72 -12.51
CA VAL A 112 9.03 4.05 -12.11
C VAL A 112 9.64 4.48 -10.78
N LEU A 113 9.61 3.62 -9.76
CA LEU A 113 10.18 3.91 -8.44
C LEU A 113 11.69 4.23 -8.53
N ARG A 114 12.46 3.44 -9.29
CA ARG A 114 13.91 3.66 -9.49
C ARG A 114 14.22 4.96 -10.21
N GLU A 115 13.44 5.34 -11.22
CA GLU A 115 13.61 6.59 -11.95
C GLU A 115 13.36 7.80 -11.05
N HIS A 116 12.33 7.75 -10.21
CA HIS A 116 12.05 8.79 -9.21
C HIS A 116 13.13 8.89 -8.12
N LEU A 117 13.67 7.76 -7.66
CA LEU A 117 14.80 7.71 -6.73
C LEU A 117 16.07 8.31 -7.35
N THR A 118 16.36 7.95 -8.60
CA THR A 118 17.52 8.45 -9.35
C THR A 118 17.45 9.97 -9.50
N ARG A 119 16.28 10.53 -9.83
CA ARG A 119 16.04 11.99 -9.89
C ARG A 119 16.28 12.69 -8.55
N ARG A 120 16.14 11.97 -7.43
CA ARG A 120 16.42 12.46 -6.08
C ARG A 120 17.85 12.21 -5.62
N GLY A 121 18.71 11.63 -6.47
CA GLY A 121 20.09 11.33 -6.14
C GLY A 121 20.27 10.10 -5.22
N VAL A 122 19.22 9.33 -4.98
CA VAL A 122 19.31 8.10 -4.18
C VAL A 122 19.83 6.97 -5.07
N ARG A 123 20.94 6.35 -4.67
CA ARG A 123 21.57 5.24 -5.42
C ARG A 123 21.22 3.90 -4.77
N ILE A 124 20.98 2.90 -5.62
CA ILE A 124 20.76 1.51 -5.21
C ILE A 124 22.09 0.77 -5.39
N SER A 125 22.59 0.18 -4.32
CA SER A 125 23.85 -0.58 -4.33
C SER A 125 23.55 -2.04 -4.64
N ARG A 126 23.71 -2.42 -5.90
CA ARG A 126 23.45 -3.78 -6.39
C ARG A 126 24.63 -4.72 -6.16
N GLY A 127 24.36 -6.02 -6.13
CA GLY A 127 25.35 -7.05 -5.81
C GLY A 127 25.78 -7.08 -4.34
N LEU A 128 25.03 -6.40 -3.46
CA LEU A 128 25.33 -6.31 -2.02
C LEU A 128 24.12 -6.74 -1.20
N ALA A 129 24.35 -7.60 -0.21
CA ALA A 129 23.31 -8.09 0.68
C ALA A 129 23.63 -7.76 2.14
N VAL A 130 22.59 -7.43 2.93
CA VAL A 130 22.68 -7.51 4.39
C VAL A 130 22.69 -8.99 4.78
N THR A 131 23.74 -9.44 5.46
CA THR A 131 23.88 -10.84 5.90
C THR A 131 23.69 -11.02 7.41
N GLY A 132 23.72 -9.93 8.16
CA GLY A 132 23.53 -9.91 9.61
C GLY A 132 23.69 -8.49 10.15
N PHE A 133 23.36 -8.29 11.41
CA PHE A 133 23.51 -7.00 12.08
C PHE A 133 23.60 -7.17 13.60
N ASP A 134 24.14 -6.16 14.26
CA ASP A 134 24.02 -5.94 15.70
C ASP A 134 23.32 -4.59 15.91
N GLN A 135 22.53 -4.44 16.98
CA GLN A 135 21.91 -3.15 17.33
C GLN A 135 22.19 -2.78 18.78
N ASP A 136 22.23 -1.48 19.04
CA ASP A 136 22.40 -0.89 20.37
C ASP A 136 21.38 0.24 20.59
N GLY A 137 21.52 0.96 21.71
CA GLY A 137 20.63 2.06 22.07
C GLY A 137 20.55 3.17 21.03
N ASP A 138 21.53 3.33 20.15
CA ASP A 138 21.68 4.46 19.23
C ASP A 138 21.53 4.09 17.74
N GLY A 139 21.75 2.83 17.36
CA GLY A 139 21.74 2.43 15.97
C GLY A 139 21.86 0.94 15.70
N VAL A 140 22.04 0.62 14.42
CA VAL A 140 22.24 -0.72 13.87
C VAL A 140 23.54 -0.74 13.08
N THR A 141 24.40 -1.71 13.33
CA THR A 141 25.60 -1.97 12.54
C THR A 141 25.38 -3.24 11.72
N ALA A 142 25.13 -3.08 10.42
CA ALA A 142 24.85 -4.19 9.51
C ALA A 142 26.10 -4.62 8.73
N ALA A 143 26.25 -5.92 8.52
CA ALA A 143 27.23 -6.48 7.59
C ALA A 143 26.63 -6.45 6.17
N VAL A 144 27.29 -5.74 5.25
CA VAL A 144 26.87 -5.57 3.85
C VAL A 144 28.01 -6.03 2.95
N GLY A 145 27.94 -7.24 2.40
CA GLY A 145 29.09 -7.83 1.70
C GLY A 145 30.33 -7.89 2.60
N SER A 146 31.41 -7.19 2.24
CA SER A 146 32.65 -7.11 3.03
C SER A 146 32.77 -5.86 3.92
N GLU A 147 31.80 -4.94 3.88
CA GLU A 147 31.79 -3.71 4.68
C GLU A 147 30.82 -3.83 5.88
N ARG A 148 31.03 -2.97 6.88
CA ARG A 148 30.06 -2.72 7.95
C ARG A 148 29.47 -1.34 7.76
N VAL A 149 28.14 -1.25 7.81
CA VAL A 149 27.39 0.01 7.66
C VAL A 149 26.69 0.33 8.97
N ARG A 150 26.97 1.50 9.54
CA ARG A 150 26.31 2.01 10.73
C ARG A 150 25.14 2.92 10.33
N ALA A 151 23.92 2.51 10.65
CA ALA A 151 22.69 3.26 10.41
C ALA A 151 21.92 3.52 11.71
N ARG A 152 21.02 4.50 11.72
CA ARG A 152 20.11 4.72 12.87
C ARG A 152 19.02 3.64 12.92
N TYR A 153 18.58 3.20 11.74
CA TYR A 153 17.54 2.19 11.55
C TYR A 153 17.85 1.28 10.36
N LEU A 154 17.29 0.06 10.39
CA LEU A 154 17.34 -0.91 9.31
C LEU A 154 15.92 -1.34 8.92
N ILE A 155 15.62 -1.33 7.62
CA ILE A 155 14.40 -1.91 7.05
C ILE A 155 14.78 -3.18 6.27
N GLY A 156 14.27 -4.34 6.71
CA GLY A 156 14.29 -5.59 5.98
C GLY A 156 13.12 -5.66 5.00
N ALA A 157 13.40 -5.40 3.72
CA ALA A 157 12.49 -5.55 2.58
C ALA A 157 13.03 -6.60 1.58
N ASP A 158 13.77 -7.58 2.10
CA ASP A 158 14.58 -8.58 1.38
C ASP A 158 13.81 -9.88 1.07
N GLY A 159 12.49 -9.81 1.11
CA GLY A 159 11.58 -10.82 0.57
C GLY A 159 11.38 -12.07 1.42
N ALA A 160 10.76 -13.09 0.82
CA ALA A 160 10.29 -14.30 1.53
C ALA A 160 11.42 -15.06 2.27
N HIS A 161 12.67 -14.95 1.83
CA HIS A 161 13.83 -15.61 2.42
C HIS A 161 14.67 -14.70 3.33
N SER A 162 14.12 -13.53 3.71
CA SER A 162 14.75 -12.45 4.47
C SER A 162 15.83 -12.89 5.45
N ALA A 163 17.05 -12.41 5.23
CA ALA A 163 18.16 -12.54 6.15
C ALA A 163 17.96 -11.65 7.38
N VAL A 164 17.37 -10.46 7.18
CA VAL A 164 17.06 -9.53 8.28
C VAL A 164 16.08 -10.16 9.27
N ARG A 165 14.99 -10.77 8.80
CA ARG A 165 14.01 -11.48 9.65
C ARG A 165 14.69 -12.58 10.47
N LYS A 166 15.50 -13.41 9.82
CA LYS A 166 16.20 -14.52 10.49
C LYS A 166 17.17 -14.02 11.56
N ALA A 167 17.92 -12.96 11.26
CA ALA A 167 18.86 -12.34 12.20
C ALA A 167 18.14 -11.66 13.38
N LEU A 168 16.93 -11.12 13.16
CA LEU A 168 16.10 -10.54 14.22
C LEU A 168 15.50 -11.61 15.15
N GLY A 169 15.46 -12.87 14.72
CA GLY A 169 14.94 -13.98 15.52
C GLY A 169 13.41 -14.07 15.56
N CYS A 170 12.70 -13.34 14.69
CA CYS A 170 11.24 -13.39 14.60
C CYS A 170 10.77 -14.78 14.15
N ALA A 171 9.72 -15.28 14.79
CA ALA A 171 9.02 -16.46 14.30
C ALA A 171 8.43 -16.17 12.90
N PHE A 172 8.23 -17.21 12.09
CA PHE A 172 7.61 -17.07 10.77
C PHE A 172 6.61 -18.20 10.55
N GLU A 173 5.54 -18.12 11.34
CA GLU A 173 4.53 -19.16 11.47
C GLU A 173 3.57 -19.18 10.29
N GLY A 174 3.10 -20.37 9.96
CA GLY A 174 2.11 -20.58 8.91
C GLY A 174 2.32 -21.91 8.19
N GLY A 175 1.72 -22.03 7.01
CA GLY A 175 1.62 -23.29 6.27
C GLY A 175 2.05 -23.17 4.82
N SER A 176 1.88 -24.27 4.11
CA SER A 176 2.10 -24.36 2.67
C SER A 176 1.00 -25.22 2.06
N PHE A 177 0.59 -24.86 0.86
CA PHE A 177 -0.30 -25.68 0.05
C PHE A 177 0.49 -26.86 -0.50
N GLU A 178 -0.17 -28.01 -0.67
CA GLU A 178 0.45 -29.20 -1.26
C GLU A 178 0.63 -29.00 -2.77
N GLU A 179 -0.25 -28.21 -3.38
CA GLU A 179 -0.27 -27.94 -4.80
C GLU A 179 0.90 -27.04 -5.22
N HIS A 180 1.51 -27.42 -6.34
CA HIS A 180 2.49 -26.60 -7.04
C HIS A 180 1.80 -25.84 -8.17
N TYR A 181 2.24 -24.60 -8.39
CA TYR A 181 1.73 -23.74 -9.45
C TYR A 181 2.84 -23.38 -10.42
N MET A 182 2.51 -23.39 -11.71
CA MET A 182 3.36 -22.80 -12.72
C MET A 182 2.75 -21.50 -13.19
N LEU A 183 3.61 -20.61 -13.64
CA LEU A 183 3.23 -19.35 -14.23
C LEU A 183 3.89 -19.17 -15.60
N GLY A 184 3.27 -18.34 -16.42
CA GLY A 184 3.83 -17.92 -17.70
C GLY A 184 3.37 -16.52 -18.08
N ASP A 185 4.27 -15.73 -18.66
CA ASP A 185 3.94 -14.47 -19.35
C ASP A 185 3.96 -14.73 -20.86
N VAL A 186 2.77 -14.82 -21.43
CA VAL A 186 2.55 -15.25 -22.83
C VAL A 186 1.58 -14.33 -23.54
N GLU A 187 1.58 -14.43 -24.86
CA GLU A 187 0.61 -13.78 -25.74
C GLU A 187 -0.38 -14.81 -26.29
N VAL A 188 -1.69 -14.53 -26.14
CA VAL A 188 -2.79 -15.31 -26.72
C VAL A 188 -3.75 -14.36 -27.44
N ASP A 189 -4.31 -14.84 -28.55
CA ASP A 189 -5.37 -14.13 -29.27
C ASP A 189 -6.68 -14.87 -29.03
N TRP A 190 -7.65 -14.15 -28.45
CA TRP A 190 -8.93 -14.69 -28.04
C TRP A 190 -9.99 -13.60 -27.92
N SER A 191 -11.25 -14.00 -27.79
CA SER A 191 -12.43 -13.14 -27.75
C SER A 191 -12.65 -12.46 -26.39
N LEU A 192 -11.78 -12.69 -25.39
CA LEU A 192 -11.91 -12.07 -24.08
C LEU A 192 -11.79 -10.54 -24.17
N PRO A 193 -12.73 -9.77 -23.58
CA PRO A 193 -12.66 -8.31 -23.63
C PRO A 193 -11.40 -7.74 -22.97
N ARG A 194 -10.89 -6.63 -23.52
CA ARG A 194 -9.71 -5.95 -22.97
C ARG A 194 -9.93 -5.56 -21.50
N GLY A 195 -8.98 -5.91 -20.64
CA GLY A 195 -9.00 -5.59 -19.22
C GLY A 195 -9.77 -6.60 -18.37
N TYR A 196 -10.25 -7.72 -18.94
CA TYR A 196 -10.83 -8.81 -18.16
C TYR A 196 -9.80 -9.90 -17.92
N ALA A 197 -9.84 -10.47 -16.71
CA ALA A 197 -9.19 -11.72 -16.39
C ALA A 197 -10.07 -12.91 -16.80
N LEU A 198 -9.44 -14.06 -17.00
CA LEU A 198 -10.12 -15.35 -17.15
C LEU A 198 -9.74 -16.27 -16.00
N ARG A 199 -10.73 -16.94 -15.42
CA ARG A 199 -10.54 -18.07 -14.51
C ARG A 199 -11.30 -19.27 -15.07
N ALA A 200 -10.59 -20.26 -15.58
CA ALA A 200 -11.17 -21.53 -16.02
C ALA A 200 -10.73 -22.64 -15.08
N ALA A 201 -11.66 -23.45 -14.61
CA ALA A 201 -11.40 -24.59 -13.75
C ALA A 201 -12.09 -25.84 -14.27
N HIS A 202 -11.47 -26.99 -14.03
CA HIS A 202 -12.10 -28.30 -14.16
C HIS A 202 -12.38 -28.85 -12.76
N GLN A 203 -13.55 -29.47 -12.57
CA GLN A 203 -13.97 -30.07 -11.32
C GLN A 203 -14.60 -31.45 -11.54
N VAL A 204 -14.16 -32.39 -10.70
CA VAL A 204 -14.73 -33.74 -10.57
C VAL A 204 -15.18 -33.93 -9.13
N ASP A 205 -16.44 -34.35 -8.92
CA ASP A 205 -17.04 -34.56 -7.59
C ASP A 205 -16.85 -33.38 -6.62
N GLY A 206 -16.94 -32.16 -7.15
CA GLY A 206 -16.78 -30.91 -6.38
C GLY A 206 -15.34 -30.53 -6.04
N THR A 207 -14.35 -31.30 -6.47
CA THR A 207 -12.92 -31.02 -6.26
C THR A 207 -12.31 -30.44 -7.54
N THR A 208 -11.52 -29.37 -7.41
CA THR A 208 -10.81 -28.76 -8.54
C THR A 208 -9.50 -29.50 -8.80
N ASP A 209 -9.34 -30.09 -9.98
CA ASP A 209 -8.16 -30.87 -10.41
C ASP A 209 -7.37 -30.20 -11.54
N ASP A 210 -7.93 -29.18 -12.21
CA ASP A 210 -7.22 -28.32 -13.16
C ASP A 210 -7.67 -26.85 -13.04
N LEU A 211 -6.75 -25.92 -13.25
CA LEU A 211 -6.97 -24.49 -13.09
C LEU A 211 -6.11 -23.68 -14.07
N LEU A 212 -6.74 -22.68 -14.70
CA LEU A 212 -6.10 -21.62 -15.48
C LEU A 212 -6.62 -20.26 -15.01
N VAL A 213 -5.70 -19.39 -14.57
CA VAL A 213 -6.00 -17.99 -14.26
C VAL A 213 -5.15 -17.10 -15.14
N SER A 214 -5.78 -16.33 -16.03
CA SER A 214 -5.12 -15.42 -16.97
C SER A 214 -5.41 -13.98 -16.59
N ILE A 215 -4.37 -13.24 -16.21
CA ILE A 215 -4.46 -11.82 -15.82
C ILE A 215 -3.89 -10.95 -16.94
N PRO A 216 -4.63 -9.97 -17.46
CA PRO A 216 -4.16 -9.17 -18.59
C PRO A 216 -2.96 -8.30 -18.18
N LEU A 217 -2.03 -8.13 -19.10
CA LEU A 217 -0.86 -7.25 -18.95
C LEU A 217 -0.83 -6.19 -20.06
N PRO A 218 -0.14 -5.05 -19.85
CA PRO A 218 0.17 -4.11 -20.92
C PRO A 218 0.85 -4.81 -22.11
N GLY A 219 0.25 -4.64 -23.29
CA GLY A 219 0.60 -5.36 -24.52
C GLY A 219 -0.64 -5.96 -25.20
N ARG A 220 -0.57 -6.18 -26.51
CA ARG A 220 -1.69 -6.80 -27.24
C ARG A 220 -1.72 -8.29 -26.95
N GLY A 221 -2.84 -8.78 -26.41
CA GLY A 221 -3.04 -10.20 -26.13
C GLY A 221 -2.10 -10.77 -25.07
N ARG A 222 -1.45 -9.94 -24.24
CA ARG A 222 -0.47 -10.39 -23.24
C ARG A 222 -1.14 -10.71 -21.91
N TYR A 223 -0.83 -11.87 -21.34
CA TYR A 223 -1.39 -12.34 -20.08
C TYR A 223 -0.32 -12.98 -19.20
N ARG A 224 -0.41 -12.71 -17.89
CA ARG A 224 0.23 -13.58 -16.88
C ARG A 224 -0.75 -14.71 -16.55
N MET A 225 -0.37 -15.92 -16.93
CA MET A 225 -1.12 -17.13 -16.65
C MET A 225 -0.58 -17.83 -15.40
N THR A 226 -1.47 -18.30 -14.55
CA THR A 226 -1.17 -19.17 -13.40
C THR A 226 -1.96 -20.45 -13.56
N MET A 227 -1.28 -21.59 -13.46
CA MET A 227 -1.82 -22.92 -13.72
C MET A 227 -1.35 -23.89 -12.64
N LEU A 228 -2.07 -25.00 -12.46
CA LEU A 228 -1.52 -26.12 -11.68
C LEU A 228 -0.33 -26.73 -12.44
N VAL A 229 0.68 -27.16 -11.70
CA VAL A 229 1.86 -27.81 -12.29
C VAL A 229 1.47 -29.21 -12.74
N PRO A 230 1.76 -29.60 -14.00
CA PRO A 230 1.54 -30.96 -14.45
C PRO A 230 2.50 -31.91 -13.72
N PRO A 231 2.12 -33.19 -13.47
CA PRO A 231 2.90 -34.13 -12.65
C PRO A 231 4.37 -34.33 -13.09
N GLN A 232 4.70 -33.99 -14.33
CA GLN A 232 6.02 -34.13 -14.93
C GLN A 232 6.99 -32.98 -14.57
N LEU A 233 6.48 -31.88 -14.00
CA LEU A 233 7.27 -30.71 -13.60
C LEU A 233 7.32 -30.59 -12.07
N THR A 234 8.43 -30.10 -11.55
CA THR A 234 8.69 -29.92 -10.11
C THR A 234 9.22 -28.52 -9.80
N ALA A 235 9.36 -28.20 -8.51
CA ALA A 235 9.88 -26.91 -8.09
C ALA A 235 11.34 -26.72 -8.55
N GLY A 236 11.58 -25.69 -9.35
CA GLY A 236 12.89 -25.40 -9.94
C GLY A 236 12.94 -25.63 -11.45
N ASP A 237 11.97 -26.35 -12.02
CA ASP A 237 11.83 -26.47 -13.46
C ASP A 237 11.34 -25.15 -14.08
N THR A 238 11.72 -24.91 -15.34
CA THR A 238 11.22 -23.79 -16.13
C THR A 238 10.20 -24.33 -17.13
N PRO A 239 8.89 -24.02 -16.95
CA PRO A 239 7.86 -24.46 -17.88
C PRO A 239 8.17 -23.97 -19.30
N ALA A 240 8.01 -24.84 -20.28
CA ALA A 240 8.08 -24.51 -21.70
C ALA A 240 6.74 -23.94 -22.19
N LEU A 241 6.78 -23.27 -23.36
CA LEU A 241 5.56 -22.77 -24.00
C LEU A 241 4.55 -23.89 -24.30
N SER A 242 5.03 -25.10 -24.61
CA SER A 242 4.20 -26.28 -24.82
C SER A 242 3.43 -26.71 -23.57
N ASP A 243 4.00 -26.53 -22.38
CA ASP A 243 3.33 -26.89 -21.13
C ASP A 243 2.12 -25.98 -20.88
N ILE A 244 2.30 -24.68 -21.15
CA ILE A 244 1.23 -23.67 -21.11
C ILE A 244 0.16 -23.96 -22.17
N GLN A 245 0.58 -24.28 -23.40
CA GLN A 245 -0.32 -24.64 -24.49
C GLN A 245 -1.18 -25.86 -24.11
N THR A 246 -0.60 -26.87 -23.48
CA THR A 246 -1.32 -28.09 -23.08
C THR A 246 -2.43 -27.76 -22.07
N VAL A 247 -2.24 -26.80 -21.17
CA VAL A 247 -3.30 -26.34 -20.26
C VAL A 247 -4.37 -25.54 -21.00
N LEU A 248 -3.97 -24.66 -21.92
CA LEU A 248 -4.91 -23.90 -22.75
C LEU A 248 -5.78 -24.81 -23.60
N ASP A 249 -5.23 -25.87 -24.19
CA ASP A 249 -5.98 -26.84 -24.99
C ASP A 249 -7.08 -27.54 -24.18
N ARG A 250 -6.91 -27.68 -22.87
CA ARG A 250 -7.90 -28.28 -21.96
C ARG A 250 -8.92 -27.29 -21.41
N LEU A 251 -8.47 -26.08 -21.05
CA LEU A 251 -9.25 -25.15 -20.22
C LEU A 251 -9.67 -23.86 -20.92
N SER A 252 -9.08 -23.50 -22.06
CA SER A 252 -9.49 -22.32 -22.80
C SER A 252 -10.93 -22.48 -23.30
N PRO A 253 -11.78 -21.44 -23.21
CA PRO A 253 -13.16 -21.51 -23.69
C PRO A 253 -13.27 -21.58 -25.22
N GLU A 254 -12.18 -21.30 -25.93
CA GLU A 254 -12.07 -21.38 -27.38
C GLU A 254 -10.66 -21.83 -27.80
N PRO A 255 -10.47 -22.33 -29.03
CA PRO A 255 -9.15 -22.72 -29.52
C PRO A 255 -8.21 -21.51 -29.62
N VAL A 256 -7.07 -21.58 -28.92
CA VAL A 256 -6.08 -20.49 -28.86
C VAL A 256 -4.66 -21.04 -28.93
N THR A 257 -3.73 -20.22 -29.41
CA THR A 257 -2.30 -20.56 -29.44
C THR A 257 -1.50 -19.58 -28.59
N ALA A 258 -0.77 -20.11 -27.61
CA ALA A 258 0.19 -19.36 -26.82
C ALA A 258 1.42 -19.04 -27.65
N ARG A 259 1.90 -17.81 -27.53
CA ARG A 259 3.08 -17.29 -28.23
C ARG A 259 3.94 -16.48 -27.28
N ASN A 260 5.18 -16.24 -27.66
CA ASN A 260 6.09 -15.28 -27.02
C ASN A 260 6.19 -15.48 -25.50
N LEU A 261 6.62 -16.67 -25.06
CA LEU A 261 6.90 -16.92 -23.65
C LEU A 261 8.08 -16.04 -23.19
N ARG A 262 7.77 -15.00 -22.43
CA ARG A 262 8.76 -14.05 -21.91
C ARG A 262 9.43 -14.56 -20.65
N TRP A 263 8.66 -15.27 -19.82
CA TRP A 263 9.11 -15.82 -18.55
C TRP A 263 8.16 -16.92 -18.08
N ALA A 264 8.71 -17.94 -17.43
CA ALA A 264 7.98 -18.98 -16.74
C ALA A 264 8.68 -19.36 -15.43
N SER A 265 7.92 -19.88 -14.48
CA SER A 265 8.47 -20.38 -13.22
C SER A 265 7.51 -21.37 -12.56
N VAL A 266 8.06 -22.30 -11.79
CA VAL A 266 7.30 -23.13 -10.85
C VAL A 266 7.49 -22.59 -9.45
N PHE A 267 6.40 -22.42 -8.71
CA PHE A 267 6.41 -21.95 -7.34
C PHE A 267 5.41 -22.71 -6.47
N ARG A 268 5.68 -22.72 -5.17
CA ARG A 268 4.76 -23.25 -4.16
C ARG A 268 4.10 -22.09 -3.43
N ILE A 269 2.80 -22.19 -3.22
CA ILE A 269 2.08 -21.20 -2.42
C ILE A 269 2.33 -21.50 -0.94
N SER A 270 2.79 -20.49 -0.21
CA SER A 270 2.93 -20.53 1.24
C SER A 270 2.19 -19.35 1.86
N HIS A 271 1.76 -19.52 3.09
CA HIS A 271 1.16 -18.44 3.87
C HIS A 271 1.86 -18.40 5.22
N ARG A 272 2.49 -17.26 5.55
CA ARG A 272 3.22 -17.09 6.81
C ARG A 272 3.23 -15.64 7.24
N ILE A 273 3.35 -15.40 8.53
CA ILE A 273 3.50 -14.06 9.11
C ILE A 273 4.47 -14.09 10.28
N VAL A 274 5.13 -12.97 10.52
CA VAL A 274 5.99 -12.77 11.70
C VAL A 274 5.19 -12.42 12.94
N ASP A 275 5.70 -12.82 14.10
CA ASP A 275 5.18 -12.46 15.42
C ASP A 275 5.46 -10.99 15.80
N SER A 276 6.44 -10.37 15.15
CA SER A 276 6.75 -8.94 15.28
C SER A 276 7.22 -8.35 13.95
N TYR A 277 6.65 -7.22 13.56
CA TYR A 277 7.06 -6.44 12.38
C TYR A 277 8.32 -5.62 12.61
N GLY A 278 8.82 -5.55 13.84
CA GLY A 278 10.06 -4.87 14.14
C GLY A 278 10.29 -4.72 15.63
N THR A 279 11.55 -4.67 16.03
CA THR A 279 11.95 -4.48 17.42
C THR A 279 13.09 -3.49 17.48
N ALA A 280 12.94 -2.51 18.39
CA ALA A 280 13.88 -1.41 18.59
C ALA A 280 14.17 -0.64 17.28
N ARG A 281 15.28 -0.93 16.61
CA ARG A 281 15.77 -0.15 15.45
C ARG A 281 15.70 -0.90 14.12
N VAL A 282 15.13 -2.10 14.11
CA VAL A 282 15.03 -2.97 12.93
C VAL A 282 13.57 -3.31 12.66
N PHE A 283 13.13 -3.11 11.42
CA PHE A 283 11.76 -3.30 10.97
C PHE A 283 11.70 -4.18 9.71
N LEU A 284 10.66 -4.99 9.57
CA LEU A 284 10.41 -5.86 8.42
C LEU A 284 9.20 -5.34 7.64
N ALA A 285 9.23 -5.42 6.31
CA ALA A 285 8.12 -4.97 5.46
C ALA A 285 7.90 -5.91 4.26
N GLY A 286 6.64 -6.06 3.83
CA GLY A 286 6.26 -6.92 2.71
C GLY A 286 6.56 -8.40 2.96
N ASP A 287 7.02 -9.11 1.93
CA ASP A 287 7.36 -10.54 1.98
C ASP A 287 8.39 -10.93 3.07
N ALA A 288 9.15 -9.96 3.60
CA ALA A 288 10.01 -10.19 4.75
C ALA A 288 9.21 -10.41 6.04
N ALA A 289 8.01 -9.84 6.16
CA ALA A 289 7.11 -9.93 7.31
C ALA A 289 5.92 -10.87 7.07
N HIS A 290 5.38 -10.94 5.85
CA HIS A 290 4.19 -11.76 5.54
C HIS A 290 4.23 -12.27 4.10
N ILE A 291 3.89 -13.55 3.91
CA ILE A 291 3.68 -14.15 2.59
C ILE A 291 2.32 -14.81 2.57
N HIS A 292 1.68 -14.84 1.41
CA HIS A 292 0.35 -15.41 1.27
C HIS A 292 0.04 -15.77 -0.20
N PRO A 293 -1.06 -16.49 -0.49
CA PRO A 293 -1.48 -16.77 -1.86
C PRO A 293 -1.59 -15.51 -2.72
N PRO A 294 -1.26 -15.59 -4.02
CA PRO A 294 -1.34 -14.45 -4.94
C PRO A 294 -2.79 -14.04 -5.27
N THR A 295 -3.79 -14.79 -4.76
CA THR A 295 -5.22 -14.52 -4.91
C THR A 295 -5.55 -13.10 -4.49
N GLY A 296 -6.29 -12.38 -5.34
CA GLY A 296 -6.64 -10.98 -5.09
C GLY A 296 -5.46 -9.99 -5.19
N ALA A 297 -4.27 -10.41 -5.65
CA ALA A 297 -3.10 -9.55 -5.87
C ALA A 297 -2.68 -8.70 -4.64
N GLN A 298 -2.80 -9.23 -3.43
CA GLN A 298 -2.65 -8.41 -2.21
C GLN A 298 -1.20 -8.11 -1.80
N GLY A 299 -0.23 -8.99 -2.09
CA GLY A 299 1.08 -8.98 -1.39
C GLY A 299 1.92 -7.73 -1.66
N MET A 300 2.11 -7.39 -2.94
CA MET A 300 2.83 -6.17 -3.32
C MET A 300 2.14 -4.91 -2.78
N ASN A 301 0.81 -4.87 -2.79
CA ASN A 301 0.03 -3.72 -2.32
C ASN A 301 0.15 -3.53 -0.80
N THR A 302 0.02 -4.61 -0.04
CA THR A 302 0.22 -4.60 1.42
C THR A 302 1.65 -4.17 1.77
N GLY A 303 2.65 -4.73 1.09
CA GLY A 303 4.05 -4.37 1.32
C GLY A 303 4.37 -2.90 1.00
N ILE A 304 3.83 -2.34 -0.07
CA ILE A 304 3.98 -0.91 -0.38
C ILE A 304 3.36 -0.04 0.74
N GLN A 305 2.20 -0.44 1.25
CA GLN A 305 1.55 0.26 2.36
C GLN A 305 2.31 0.10 3.69
N ASP A 306 2.98 -1.03 3.93
CA ASP A 306 3.87 -1.20 5.09
C ASP A 306 5.01 -0.18 5.04
N ALA A 307 5.70 -0.10 3.89
CA ALA A 307 6.78 0.86 3.68
C ALA A 307 6.31 2.31 3.84
N HIS A 308 5.14 2.65 3.30
CA HIS A 308 4.57 3.99 3.40
C HIS A 308 4.19 4.36 4.85
N ASN A 309 3.59 3.43 5.61
CA ASN A 309 3.25 3.64 7.02
C ASN A 309 4.50 3.82 7.88
N LEU A 310 5.57 3.06 7.63
CA LEU A 310 6.81 3.13 8.41
C LEU A 310 7.63 4.40 8.13
N ALA A 311 7.71 4.83 6.87
CA ALA A 311 8.64 5.87 6.44
C ALA A 311 8.42 7.22 7.15
N TRP A 312 7.18 7.67 7.31
CA TRP A 312 6.91 8.95 7.98
C TRP A 312 7.23 8.91 9.48
N LYS A 313 7.02 7.75 10.12
CA LYS A 313 7.34 7.53 11.54
C LYS A 313 8.85 7.56 11.75
N LEU A 314 9.60 6.86 10.90
CA LEU A 314 11.07 6.91 10.90
C LEU A 314 11.58 8.33 10.63
N ALA A 315 10.94 9.08 9.73
CA ALA A 315 11.32 10.46 9.46
C ALA A 315 11.13 11.40 10.66
N LEU A 316 10.12 11.18 11.50
CA LEU A 316 9.99 11.90 12.77
C LEU A 316 11.06 11.46 13.78
N ALA A 317 11.33 10.16 13.86
CA ALA A 317 12.32 9.62 14.79
C ALA A 317 13.76 10.07 14.48
N VAL A 318 14.14 10.07 13.20
CA VAL A 318 15.45 10.57 12.74
C VAL A 318 15.66 12.05 13.08
N ARG A 319 14.59 12.86 13.02
CA ARG A 319 14.64 14.29 13.37
C ARG A 319 14.56 14.56 14.89
N GLY A 320 14.34 13.53 15.70
CA GLY A 320 14.11 13.68 17.14
C GLY A 320 12.76 14.33 17.48
N HIS A 321 11.79 14.26 16.58
CA HIS A 321 10.44 14.81 16.77
C HIS A 321 9.40 13.74 17.14
N ALA A 322 9.75 12.45 17.10
CA ALA A 322 8.84 11.37 17.41
C ALA A 322 8.60 11.25 18.91
N ALA A 323 7.34 11.17 19.33
CA ALA A 323 6.99 10.79 20.68
C ALA A 323 7.47 9.37 21.01
N ASP A 324 7.66 9.10 22.30
CA ASP A 324 7.95 7.76 22.80
C ASP A 324 6.88 6.76 22.35
N GLY A 325 7.32 5.61 21.84
CA GLY A 325 6.41 4.56 21.37
C GLY A 325 5.85 4.75 19.95
N LEU A 326 6.08 5.88 19.27
CA LEU A 326 5.58 6.10 17.90
C LEU A 326 5.98 4.96 16.96
N LEU A 327 7.25 4.53 17.00
CA LEU A 327 7.72 3.44 16.13
C LEU A 327 7.08 2.10 16.45
N GLY A 328 6.68 1.86 17.72
CA GLY A 328 5.94 0.67 18.12
C GLY A 328 4.56 0.56 17.46
N THR A 329 3.98 1.69 17.05
CA THR A 329 2.70 1.69 16.32
C THR A 329 2.79 1.08 14.94
N TYR A 330 4.00 0.91 14.35
CA TYR A 330 4.14 0.20 13.08
C TYR A 330 3.67 -1.25 13.19
N ASP A 331 4.11 -1.97 14.24
CA ASP A 331 3.64 -3.34 14.50
C ASP A 331 2.14 -3.35 14.81
N ALA A 332 1.71 -2.49 15.74
CA ALA A 332 0.32 -2.42 16.19
C ALA A 332 -0.67 -2.13 15.04
N GLU A 333 -0.22 -1.42 14.00
CA GLU A 333 -1.06 -1.08 12.85
C GLU A 333 -0.93 -2.08 11.70
N ARG A 334 0.28 -2.55 11.38
CA ARG A 334 0.53 -3.30 10.14
C ARG A 334 0.50 -4.81 10.31
N ARG A 335 0.79 -5.34 11.50
CA ARG A 335 0.70 -6.78 11.74
C ARG A 335 -0.74 -7.29 11.69
N PRO A 336 -1.75 -6.64 12.33
CA PRO A 336 -3.15 -7.07 12.20
C PRO A 336 -3.65 -7.02 10.75
N VAL A 337 -3.19 -6.06 9.94
CA VAL A 337 -3.50 -6.00 8.51
C VAL A 337 -2.88 -7.18 7.75
N GLY A 338 -1.62 -7.53 8.05
CA GLY A 338 -0.98 -8.72 7.50
C GLY A 338 -1.73 -10.00 7.86
N GLU A 339 -2.14 -10.15 9.13
CA GLU A 339 -2.91 -11.29 9.62
C GLU A 339 -4.26 -11.43 8.88
N GLU A 340 -4.98 -10.32 8.71
CA GLU A 340 -6.24 -10.28 7.94
C GLU A 340 -6.01 -10.71 6.49
N VAL A 341 -5.01 -10.14 5.82
CA VAL A 341 -4.72 -10.42 4.40
C VAL A 341 -4.31 -11.88 4.23
N VAL A 342 -3.44 -12.40 5.10
CA VAL A 342 -3.01 -13.81 5.09
C VAL A 342 -4.22 -14.73 5.29
N GLY A 343 -5.04 -14.48 6.32
CA GLY A 343 -6.22 -15.30 6.61
C GLY A 343 -7.26 -15.27 5.48
N ARG A 344 -7.52 -14.08 4.92
CA ARG A 344 -8.48 -13.88 3.82
C ARG A 344 -8.01 -14.55 2.54
N THR A 345 -6.77 -14.32 2.12
CA THR A 345 -6.26 -14.87 0.85
C THR A 345 -6.19 -16.39 0.87
N VAL A 346 -5.97 -17.02 2.04
CA VAL A 346 -6.12 -18.47 2.22
C VAL A 346 -7.55 -18.94 1.99
N ARG A 347 -8.55 -18.24 2.55
CA ARG A 347 -9.97 -18.55 2.29
C ARG A 347 -10.34 -18.35 0.82
N SER A 348 -9.94 -17.23 0.22
CA SER A 348 -10.24 -16.94 -1.19
C SER A 348 -9.54 -17.87 -2.17
N ALA A 349 -8.35 -18.40 -1.83
CA ALA A 349 -7.71 -19.44 -2.64
C ALA A 349 -8.55 -20.74 -2.68
N ARG A 350 -9.26 -21.06 -1.59
CA ARG A 350 -10.11 -22.26 -1.50
C ARG A 350 -11.52 -22.06 -2.06
N ALA A 351 -12.15 -20.91 -1.77
CA ALA A 351 -13.57 -20.67 -2.02
C ALA A 351 -13.88 -19.59 -3.08
N GLY A 352 -12.87 -18.88 -3.59
CA GLY A 352 -13.06 -17.71 -4.46
C GLY A 352 -13.21 -16.39 -3.71
N ILE A 353 -13.17 -15.27 -4.45
CA ILE A 353 -13.34 -13.91 -3.91
C ILE A 353 -14.82 -13.69 -3.55
N GLY A 354 -15.09 -13.02 -2.42
CA GLY A 354 -16.44 -12.64 -2.01
C GLY A 354 -17.24 -13.71 -1.26
N ALA A 355 -16.67 -14.87 -0.96
CA ALA A 355 -17.37 -15.94 -0.22
C ALA A 355 -17.82 -15.55 1.21
N ASP A 356 -17.23 -14.49 1.78
CA ASP A 356 -17.46 -14.08 3.17
C ASP A 356 -18.56 -13.01 3.34
N SER A 357 -19.09 -12.41 2.25
CA SER A 357 -20.11 -11.35 2.32
C SER A 357 -20.96 -11.28 1.04
N ALA A 358 -22.25 -11.02 1.21
CA ALA A 358 -23.19 -10.82 0.09
C ALA A 358 -23.29 -9.35 -0.37
N ASP A 359 -22.70 -8.40 0.37
CA ASP A 359 -22.67 -6.97 0.00
C ASP A 359 -21.54 -6.71 -1.02
N PRO A 360 -21.85 -6.43 -2.30
CA PRO A 360 -20.84 -6.23 -3.33
C PRO A 360 -19.93 -5.03 -3.06
N ASP A 361 -20.46 -3.95 -2.49
CA ASP A 361 -19.69 -2.73 -2.23
C ASP A 361 -18.66 -2.97 -1.12
N TYR A 362 -19.07 -3.68 -0.07
CA TYR A 362 -18.17 -4.11 0.99
C TYR A 362 -17.04 -4.99 0.44
N VAL A 363 -17.38 -6.00 -0.38
CA VAL A 363 -16.38 -6.89 -0.99
C VAL A 363 -15.39 -6.11 -1.84
N MET A 364 -15.86 -5.20 -2.70
CA MET A 364 -14.99 -4.41 -3.57
C MET A 364 -14.11 -3.45 -2.78
N ARG A 365 -14.62 -2.77 -1.74
CA ARG A 365 -13.78 -1.93 -0.87
C ARG A 365 -12.74 -2.74 -0.10
N ARG A 366 -13.09 -3.96 0.32
CA ARG A 366 -12.16 -4.88 1.01
C ARG A 366 -11.03 -5.32 0.09
N GLU A 367 -11.34 -5.74 -1.13
CA GLU A 367 -10.33 -6.13 -2.13
C GLU A 367 -9.44 -4.95 -2.54
N ALA A 368 -10.01 -3.74 -2.59
CA ALA A 368 -9.29 -2.50 -2.83
C ALA A 368 -8.43 -2.01 -1.64
N GLN A 369 -8.45 -2.71 -0.50
CA GLN A 369 -7.77 -2.35 0.75
C GLN A 369 -8.19 -0.98 1.32
N LEU A 370 -9.42 -0.56 1.05
CA LEU A 370 -9.97 0.72 1.51
C LEU A 370 -10.59 0.65 2.90
N LEU A 371 -10.84 -0.56 3.42
CA LEU A 371 -11.44 -0.82 4.73
C LEU A 371 -10.42 -1.03 5.86
N ILE A 372 -9.12 -0.81 5.60
CA ILE A 372 -8.10 -0.87 6.64
C ILE A 372 -8.39 0.23 7.67
N SER A 373 -8.38 -0.14 8.95
CA SER A 373 -8.52 0.77 10.08
C SER A 373 -7.41 0.53 11.10
N TYR A 374 -6.90 1.61 11.68
CA TYR A 374 -5.92 1.63 12.76
C TYR A 374 -6.54 2.02 14.10
N ALA A 375 -7.86 1.88 14.24
CA ALA A 375 -8.54 2.07 15.51
C ALA A 375 -7.89 1.23 16.61
N GLY A 376 -7.61 1.86 17.77
CA GLY A 376 -6.90 1.23 18.88
C GLY A 376 -5.37 1.39 18.83
N SER A 377 -4.79 1.94 17.76
CA SER A 377 -3.38 2.36 17.74
C SER A 377 -3.14 3.49 18.76
N PRO A 378 -2.02 3.50 19.50
CA PRO A 378 -1.71 4.56 20.48
C PRO A 378 -1.69 6.00 19.95
N VAL A 379 -1.54 6.17 18.63
CA VAL A 379 -1.53 7.47 17.95
C VAL A 379 -2.83 7.77 17.20
N VAL A 380 -3.89 7.03 17.51
CA VAL A 380 -5.21 7.17 16.91
C VAL A 380 -6.22 7.39 18.04
N ALA A 381 -6.94 8.51 17.98
CA ALA A 381 -7.99 8.83 18.91
C ALA A 381 -9.22 7.92 18.72
N GLU A 382 -10.04 7.81 19.76
CA GLU A 382 -11.31 7.10 19.69
C GLU A 382 -12.21 7.70 18.59
N GLY A 383 -12.88 6.84 17.81
CA GLY A 383 -13.71 7.26 16.68
C GLY A 383 -12.94 7.71 15.43
N ALA A 384 -11.62 7.48 15.38
CA ALA A 384 -10.75 7.68 14.23
C ALA A 384 -10.05 6.35 13.83
N GLY A 385 -9.03 6.43 12.97
CA GLY A 385 -8.23 5.30 12.52
C GLY A 385 -8.55 4.80 11.13
N GLU A 386 -9.68 5.22 10.56
CA GLU A 386 -10.02 4.95 9.17
C GLU A 386 -9.19 5.83 8.22
N ARG A 387 -9.05 5.35 6.98
CA ARG A 387 -8.47 6.15 5.91
C ARG A 387 -9.36 7.37 5.63
N ALA A 388 -8.75 8.55 5.48
CA ALA A 388 -9.45 9.80 5.22
C ALA A 388 -10.25 9.72 3.90
N PRO A 389 -11.57 10.01 3.88
CA PRO A 389 -12.35 10.11 2.65
C PRO A 389 -11.85 11.22 1.72
N ASP A 390 -11.91 11.02 0.41
CA ASP A 390 -11.53 12.03 -0.58
C ASP A 390 -12.73 12.90 -0.96
N ALA A 391 -13.08 13.86 -0.09
CA ALA A 391 -14.23 14.73 -0.32
C ALA A 391 -14.05 15.57 -1.59
N THR A 392 -15.07 15.59 -2.45
CA THR A 392 -15.12 16.34 -3.71
C THR A 392 -15.85 17.67 -3.56
N GLY A 393 -15.95 18.46 -4.63
CA GLY A 393 -16.74 19.69 -4.63
C GLY A 393 -16.21 20.80 -3.71
N LEU A 394 -14.91 20.74 -3.38
CA LEU A 394 -14.24 21.76 -2.58
C LEU A 394 -13.84 22.94 -3.47
N HIS A 395 -13.93 24.16 -2.96
CA HIS A 395 -13.54 25.37 -3.69
C HIS A 395 -12.54 26.20 -2.91
N ARG A 396 -11.62 26.83 -3.63
CA ARG A 396 -10.67 27.78 -3.07
C ARG A 396 -10.75 29.06 -3.88
N ASP A 397 -10.68 30.20 -3.21
CA ASP A 397 -10.69 31.50 -3.88
C ASP A 397 -9.60 31.54 -4.96
N SER A 398 -9.95 32.12 -6.11
CA SER A 398 -9.12 32.17 -7.33
C SER A 398 -8.90 30.84 -8.06
N VAL A 399 -9.44 29.71 -7.58
CA VAL A 399 -9.46 28.44 -8.32
C VAL A 399 -10.83 28.25 -8.98
N THR A 400 -10.85 28.20 -10.31
CA THR A 400 -12.10 28.14 -11.08
C THR A 400 -12.76 26.76 -11.12
N GLY A 401 -11.96 25.68 -10.98
CA GLY A 401 -12.45 24.30 -10.95
C GLY A 401 -12.66 23.78 -9.52
N PRO A 402 -13.53 22.78 -9.34
CA PRO A 402 -13.66 22.10 -8.06
C PRO A 402 -12.37 21.33 -7.74
N LEU A 403 -12.08 21.24 -6.45
CA LEU A 403 -10.99 20.48 -5.86
C LEU A 403 -11.55 19.25 -5.13
N ARG A 404 -10.67 18.30 -4.86
CA ARG A 404 -10.92 17.19 -3.94
C ARG A 404 -9.91 17.23 -2.82
N LEU A 405 -10.25 16.71 -1.65
CA LEU A 405 -9.43 16.86 -0.45
C LEU A 405 -7.99 16.39 -0.69
N PHE A 406 -7.80 15.29 -1.41
CA PHE A 406 -6.48 14.72 -1.61
C PHE A 406 -5.53 15.61 -2.40
N THR A 407 -6.04 16.50 -3.26
CA THR A 407 -5.19 17.47 -3.98
C THR A 407 -4.75 18.63 -3.09
N LEU A 408 -5.39 18.82 -1.94
CA LEU A 408 -5.00 19.79 -0.93
C LEU A 408 -3.87 19.26 -0.04
N LEU A 409 -3.82 17.93 0.18
CA LEU A 409 -2.88 17.30 1.09
C LEU A 409 -1.48 17.18 0.47
N ASN A 410 -0.46 17.69 1.15
CA ASN A 410 0.93 17.56 0.66
C ASN A 410 1.54 16.15 0.88
N ARG A 411 0.86 15.27 1.63
CA ARG A 411 1.23 13.86 1.92
C ARG A 411 2.69 13.68 2.39
N ARG A 412 3.21 14.66 3.14
CA ARG A 412 4.53 14.65 3.79
C ARG A 412 4.49 15.12 5.24
N ALA A 413 3.45 15.86 5.61
CA ALA A 413 3.19 16.30 6.96
C ALA A 413 1.77 15.92 7.37
N HIS A 414 1.48 16.04 8.67
CA HIS A 414 0.12 15.97 9.15
C HIS A 414 -0.67 17.15 8.59
N ALA A 415 -1.94 16.92 8.22
CA ALA A 415 -2.88 17.97 7.89
C ALA A 415 -3.88 18.12 9.02
N VAL A 416 -3.99 19.32 9.57
CA VAL A 416 -5.02 19.68 10.55
C VAL A 416 -6.10 20.46 9.83
N VAL A 417 -7.26 19.83 9.69
CA VAL A 417 -8.44 20.40 9.05
C VAL A 417 -9.37 20.91 10.13
N LEU A 418 -9.57 22.22 10.15
CA LEU A 418 -10.51 22.87 11.05
C LEU A 418 -11.81 23.09 10.27
N TYR A 419 -12.90 22.46 10.69
CA TYR A 419 -14.18 22.60 10.02
C TYR A 419 -15.03 23.68 10.70
N ALA A 420 -15.53 24.62 9.90
CA ALA A 420 -16.46 25.66 10.33
C ALA A 420 -17.84 25.43 9.69
N GLY A 421 -18.82 25.07 10.50
CA GLY A 421 -20.21 24.88 10.09
C GLY A 421 -20.94 26.18 9.74
N ALA A 422 -22.21 26.04 9.36
CA ALA A 422 -23.07 27.14 8.94
C ALA A 422 -23.19 28.27 10.00
N GLY A 423 -23.21 29.52 9.54
CA GLY A 423 -23.36 30.71 10.39
C GLY A 423 -22.03 31.34 10.82
N VAL A 424 -22.06 32.18 11.87
CA VAL A 424 -20.87 32.91 12.34
C VAL A 424 -19.90 31.94 13.01
N ALA A 425 -18.67 31.86 12.47
CA ALA A 425 -17.62 31.05 13.06
C ALA A 425 -16.83 31.83 14.12
N ASP A 426 -16.39 31.15 15.17
CA ASP A 426 -15.42 31.69 16.12
C ASP A 426 -14.01 31.60 15.51
N VAL A 427 -13.68 32.60 14.70
CA VAL A 427 -12.39 32.69 13.98
C VAL A 427 -11.20 32.63 14.95
N ALA A 428 -11.29 33.30 16.11
CA ALA A 428 -10.22 33.30 17.10
C ALA A 428 -9.98 31.89 17.67
N ALA A 429 -11.03 31.10 17.88
CA ALA A 429 -10.90 29.71 18.29
C ALA A 429 -10.27 28.82 17.21
N LEU A 430 -10.63 29.01 15.94
CA LEU A 430 -10.00 28.31 14.81
C LEU A 430 -8.50 28.63 14.72
N GLU A 431 -8.14 29.91 14.84
CA GLU A 431 -6.74 30.36 14.79
C GLU A 431 -5.92 29.84 15.98
N SER A 432 -6.52 29.83 17.18
CA SER A 432 -5.91 29.21 18.37
C SER A 432 -5.65 27.71 18.17
N ALA A 433 -6.59 26.98 17.57
CA ALA A 433 -6.40 25.58 17.22
C ALA A 433 -5.30 25.37 16.15
N ALA A 434 -5.20 26.29 15.19
CA ALA A 434 -4.15 26.27 14.18
C ALA A 434 -2.76 26.51 14.79
N ASP A 435 -2.64 27.42 15.76
CA ASP A 435 -1.37 27.68 16.44
C ASP A 435 -0.97 26.52 17.34
N ALA A 436 -1.92 25.89 18.03
CA ALA A 436 -1.69 24.64 18.75
C ALA A 436 -1.17 23.53 17.81
N ALA A 437 -1.74 23.41 16.61
CA ALA A 437 -1.27 22.46 15.60
C ALA A 437 0.17 22.74 15.14
N ARG A 438 0.46 24.01 14.81
CA ARG A 438 1.81 24.41 14.36
C ARG A 438 2.84 24.16 15.46
N ASN A 439 2.55 24.55 16.69
CA ASN A 439 3.44 24.36 17.83
C ASN A 439 3.66 22.86 18.11
N GLY A 440 2.58 22.07 18.15
CA GLY A 440 2.65 20.63 18.42
C GLY A 440 3.28 19.79 17.30
N THR A 441 3.59 20.38 16.14
CA THR A 441 4.21 19.70 15.00
C THR A 441 5.51 20.34 14.54
N TYR A 442 6.14 21.17 15.38
CA TYR A 442 7.39 21.85 15.03
C TYR A 442 7.27 22.72 13.77
N GLY A 443 6.10 23.32 13.55
CA GLY A 443 5.77 24.15 12.39
C GLY A 443 5.60 23.36 11.09
N THR A 444 5.55 22.03 11.13
CA THR A 444 5.53 21.22 9.90
C THR A 444 4.13 20.88 9.39
N ALA A 445 3.10 20.94 10.25
CA ALA A 445 1.74 20.60 9.83
C ALA A 445 1.18 21.57 8.77
N GLN A 446 0.43 21.01 7.83
CA GLN A 446 -0.45 21.77 6.97
C GLN A 446 -1.72 22.10 7.76
N VAL A 447 -2.10 23.37 7.84
CA VAL A 447 -3.31 23.79 8.57
C VAL A 447 -4.17 24.66 7.66
N PHE A 448 -5.45 24.32 7.57
CA PHE A 448 -6.43 25.07 6.80
C PHE A 448 -7.84 24.86 7.36
N VAL A 449 -8.73 25.80 7.01
CA VAL A 449 -10.15 25.74 7.35
C VAL A 449 -10.92 25.15 6.16
N ILE A 450 -11.77 24.17 6.42
CA ILE A 450 -12.86 23.81 5.50
C ILE A 450 -14.14 24.41 6.07
N ALA A 451 -14.79 25.28 5.32
CA ALA A 451 -15.95 26.02 5.79
C ALA A 451 -17.20 25.62 4.99
N ALA A 452 -18.33 25.47 5.68
CA ALA A 452 -19.64 25.31 5.05
C ALA A 452 -19.91 26.48 4.07
N PRO A 453 -20.81 26.31 3.08
CA PRO A 453 -21.07 27.33 2.07
C PRO A 453 -21.41 28.72 2.62
N ASP A 454 -22.12 28.75 3.74
CA ASP A 454 -22.66 29.94 4.42
C ASP A 454 -21.94 30.28 5.73
N ALA A 455 -20.82 29.62 6.03
CA ALA A 455 -20.02 29.94 7.21
C ALA A 455 -19.32 31.29 7.06
N ASP A 456 -19.44 32.18 8.05
CA ASP A 456 -18.71 33.43 8.09
C ASP A 456 -17.32 33.23 8.69
N VAL A 457 -16.32 33.17 7.81
CA VAL A 457 -14.89 33.04 8.13
C VAL A 457 -14.07 34.13 7.44
N ALA A 458 -14.70 35.24 7.05
CA ALA A 458 -14.06 36.26 6.21
C ALA A 458 -12.84 36.93 6.89
N ASP A 459 -12.87 37.02 8.22
CA ASP A 459 -11.83 37.68 9.01
C ASP A 459 -10.64 36.77 9.35
N THR A 460 -10.65 35.48 8.97
CA THR A 460 -9.54 34.58 9.31
C THR A 460 -8.32 34.82 8.44
N VAL A 461 -7.14 34.70 9.04
CA VAL A 461 -5.85 34.70 8.32
C VAL A 461 -5.44 33.30 7.84
N LEU A 462 -6.22 32.26 8.17
CA LEU A 462 -5.94 30.89 7.76
C LEU A 462 -6.29 30.66 6.29
N PRO A 463 -5.65 29.69 5.61
CA PRO A 463 -6.11 29.25 4.30
C PRO A 463 -7.54 28.68 4.41
N VAL A 464 -8.48 29.23 3.63
CA VAL A 464 -9.88 28.78 3.60
C VAL A 464 -10.16 27.98 2.34
N ILE A 465 -10.89 26.89 2.52
CA ILE A 465 -11.49 26.05 1.48
C ILE A 465 -12.98 25.96 1.78
N ARG A 466 -13.83 26.11 0.77
CA ARG A 466 -15.29 26.01 0.89
C ARG A 466 -15.76 24.61 0.52
N ASP A 467 -16.57 24.00 1.37
CA ASP A 467 -17.28 22.75 1.09
C ASP A 467 -18.59 23.04 0.36
N THR A 468 -18.50 23.55 -0.88
CA THR A 468 -19.65 24.04 -1.65
C THR A 468 -20.67 22.95 -1.93
N ALA A 469 -20.23 21.71 -2.14
CA ALA A 469 -21.10 20.55 -2.37
C ALA A 469 -21.62 19.90 -1.06
N GLY A 470 -21.07 20.24 0.10
CA GLY A 470 -21.36 19.57 1.37
C GLY A 470 -20.81 18.13 1.46
N ASP A 471 -19.92 17.76 0.54
CA ASP A 471 -19.38 16.40 0.44
C ASP A 471 -18.40 16.12 1.59
N PHE A 472 -17.63 17.13 2.03
CA PHE A 472 -16.76 16.96 3.19
C PHE A 472 -17.57 16.79 4.46
N ALA A 473 -18.55 17.66 4.70
CA ALA A 473 -19.46 17.57 5.85
C ALA A 473 -20.11 16.19 5.93
N ARG A 474 -20.61 15.67 4.80
CA ARG A 474 -21.24 14.35 4.72
C ARG A 474 -20.24 13.21 4.95
N ALA A 475 -19.09 13.23 4.28
CA ALA A 475 -18.12 12.13 4.33
C ALA A 475 -17.40 12.06 5.70
N TYR A 476 -17.20 13.19 6.36
CA TYR A 476 -16.53 13.26 7.66
C TYR A 476 -17.50 13.29 8.84
N GLY A 477 -18.81 13.44 8.60
CA GLY A 477 -19.80 13.73 9.64
C GLY A 477 -19.48 15.04 10.35
N ALA A 478 -19.02 16.05 9.61
CA ALA A 478 -18.61 17.33 10.17
C ALA A 478 -19.82 18.28 10.28
N GLY A 479 -20.14 18.66 11.51
CA GLY A 479 -21.03 19.77 11.84
C GLY A 479 -20.31 20.82 12.68
N GLY A 480 -21.05 21.87 13.08
CA GLY A 480 -20.60 22.86 14.06
C GLY A 480 -19.13 23.29 13.90
N VAL A 481 -18.37 23.29 14.98
CA VAL A 481 -16.90 23.32 14.92
C VAL A 481 -16.39 21.90 15.06
N SER A 482 -15.61 21.42 14.09
CA SER A 482 -15.00 20.09 14.11
C SER A 482 -13.50 20.17 13.79
N VAL A 483 -12.71 19.22 14.27
CA VAL A 483 -11.27 19.16 14.02
C VAL A 483 -10.85 17.75 13.61
N PHE A 484 -10.14 17.67 12.50
CA PHE A 484 -9.59 16.43 11.96
C PHE A 484 -8.08 16.52 11.83
N VAL A 485 -7.36 15.49 12.26
CA VAL A 485 -5.92 15.35 12.01
C VAL A 485 -5.72 14.18 11.08
N ILE A 486 -5.30 14.47 9.85
CA ILE A 486 -4.96 13.48 8.83
C ILE A 486 -3.44 13.28 8.88
N ARG A 487 -3.02 12.04 9.11
CA ARG A 487 -1.61 11.64 9.13
C ARG A 487 -0.97 11.69 7.74
N PRO A 488 0.36 11.71 7.63
CA PRO A 488 1.06 11.69 6.34
C PRO A 488 0.69 10.50 5.44
N ASP A 489 0.33 9.36 6.04
CA ASP A 489 -0.13 8.15 5.34
C ASP A 489 -1.62 8.18 4.95
N GLY A 490 -2.32 9.28 5.25
CA GLY A 490 -3.71 9.49 4.84
C GLY A 490 -4.76 8.87 5.75
N TYR A 491 -4.39 8.46 6.96
CA TYR A 491 -5.33 7.97 7.97
C TYR A 491 -5.72 9.06 8.95
N LEU A 492 -6.94 9.00 9.47
CA LEU A 492 -7.41 9.89 10.51
C LEU A 492 -6.77 9.50 11.85
N GLY A 493 -5.91 10.38 12.38
CA GLY A 493 -5.43 10.30 13.75
C GLY A 493 -6.45 10.85 14.74
N LEU A 494 -7.18 11.91 14.35
CA LEU A 494 -8.23 12.55 15.16
C LEU A 494 -9.44 12.88 14.30
N ALA A 495 -10.64 12.67 14.86
CA ALA A 495 -11.90 13.12 14.28
C ALA A 495 -12.83 13.63 15.41
N ALA A 496 -12.59 14.86 15.88
CA ALA A 496 -13.40 15.51 16.91
C ALA A 496 -14.53 16.32 16.25
N ARG A 497 -15.78 15.92 16.46
CA ARG A 497 -16.95 16.50 15.79
C ARG A 497 -17.78 17.32 16.75
N ASP A 498 -18.37 18.40 16.26
CA ASP A 498 -19.33 19.24 16.99
C ASP A 498 -18.84 19.66 18.39
N ILE A 499 -17.57 20.02 18.49
CA ILE A 499 -16.95 20.44 19.75
C ILE A 499 -17.25 21.91 20.04
N ALA A 500 -17.19 22.28 21.31
CA ALA A 500 -17.17 23.70 21.68
C ALA A 500 -15.97 24.39 20.99
N PRO A 501 -16.13 25.57 20.37
CA PRO A 501 -15.06 26.21 19.62
C PRO A 501 -13.76 26.35 20.41
N THR A 502 -13.86 26.77 21.68
CA THR A 502 -12.73 26.97 22.59
C THR A 502 -12.00 25.67 22.99
N ALA A 503 -12.60 24.49 22.75
CA ALA A 503 -11.97 23.20 23.04
C ALA A 503 -10.99 22.75 21.93
N GLY A 504 -11.07 23.32 20.72
CA GLY A 504 -10.31 22.87 19.56
C GLY A 504 -8.79 22.83 19.79
N ALA A 505 -8.22 23.90 20.34
CA ALA A 505 -6.78 23.99 20.60
C ALA A 505 -6.27 22.93 21.59
N GLY A 506 -7.02 22.72 22.69
CA GLY A 506 -6.69 21.70 23.68
C GLY A 506 -6.75 20.29 23.11
N THR A 507 -7.79 19.99 22.33
CA THR A 507 -7.99 18.68 21.68
C THR A 507 -6.86 18.38 20.69
N VAL A 508 -6.50 19.34 19.83
CA VAL A 508 -5.39 19.20 18.87
C VAL A 508 -4.07 18.96 19.59
N ALA A 509 -3.74 19.80 20.57
CA ALA A 509 -2.48 19.69 21.30
C ALA A 509 -2.37 18.35 22.05
N ALA A 510 -3.47 17.89 22.65
CA ALA A 510 -3.51 16.61 23.35
C ALA A 510 -3.27 15.43 22.40
N HIS A 511 -3.93 15.42 21.24
CA HIS A 511 -3.74 14.37 20.25
C HIS A 511 -2.32 14.36 19.68
N LEU A 512 -1.78 15.52 19.28
CA LEU A 512 -0.47 15.60 18.65
C LEU A 512 0.67 15.11 19.56
N ARG A 513 0.57 15.27 20.89
CA ARG A 513 1.54 14.72 21.85
C ARG A 513 1.66 13.19 21.84
N THR A 514 0.68 12.48 21.27
CA THR A 514 0.81 11.02 21.07
C THR A 514 1.83 10.67 19.99
N THR A 515 2.05 11.59 19.04
CA THR A 515 2.88 11.39 17.85
C THR A 515 4.18 12.19 17.90
N PHE A 516 4.13 13.39 18.48
CA PHE A 516 5.22 14.36 18.53
C PHE A 516 5.77 14.50 19.96
N ALA A 517 7.10 14.52 20.08
CA ALA A 517 7.82 14.71 21.34
C ALA A 517 7.61 16.10 21.96
#